data_AF-A0A357T317-F1
#
_entry.id   AF-A0A357T317-F1
#
_cell.length_a   1.000
_cell.length_b   1.000
_cell.length_c   1.000
_cell.angle_alpha   90.00
_cell.angle_beta   90.00
_cell.angle_gamma   90.00
#
_symmetry.space_group_name_H-M   'P 1'
#
loop_
_entity.id
_entity.type
_entity.pdbx_description
1 polymer ?
#
loop_
_entity_poly.entity_id
_entity_poly.type
_entity_poly.pdbx_seq_one_letter_code
_entity_poly.pdbx_strand_id
1 'polypeptide(L)'
;MKPTIFTALMLGLVLVLFGANVTANEYPDLTGHRLVVYISFHEEEGRRLLNLFGDKTKADYTYLRMPSGELVTRVINEASAPRADIILGGPADAHQLLANQGLLERYDPPSAVAIPEEFKNPDRYWTGIYLGPIAIVVNENRWKKEFAE
;
A
#
# COMPACT_ATOMS: atom_id res chain seq x y z
N MET A 1 -34.04 42.09 -26.79
CA MET A 1 -33.03 41.02 -26.75
C MET A 1 -33.58 39.88 -25.91
N LYS A 2 -33.58 38.63 -26.42
CA LYS A 2 -34.31 37.49 -25.83
C LYS A 2 -33.59 36.96 -24.56
N PRO A 3 -34.33 36.60 -23.49
CA PRO A 3 -33.78 36.24 -22.18
C PRO A 3 -32.95 34.95 -22.17
N THR A 4 -33.01 34.15 -23.24
CA THR A 4 -32.27 32.89 -23.39
C THR A 4 -30.76 33.05 -23.56
N ILE A 5 -30.28 34.21 -24.01
CA ILE A 5 -28.83 34.45 -24.20
C ILE A 5 -28.14 34.75 -22.86
N PHE A 6 -28.86 35.34 -21.90
CA PHE A 6 -28.30 35.70 -20.59
C PHE A 6 -28.14 34.47 -19.68
N THR A 7 -29.01 33.46 -19.81
CA THR A 7 -28.94 32.22 -19.04
C THR A 7 -27.77 31.32 -19.46
N ALA A 8 -27.42 31.33 -20.75
CA ALA A 8 -26.29 30.55 -21.27
C ALA A 8 -24.92 31.09 -20.81
N LEU A 9 -24.80 32.42 -20.65
CA LEU A 9 -23.57 33.04 -20.13
C LEU A 9 -23.35 32.77 -18.62
N MET A 10 -24.44 32.71 -17.84
CA MET A 10 -24.38 32.37 -16.41
C MET A 10 -24.04 30.88 -16.19
N LEU A 11 -24.52 29.95 -17.03
CA LEU A 11 -24.11 28.54 -16.96
C LEU A 11 -22.63 28.35 -17.35
N GLY A 12 -22.14 29.11 -18.34
CA GLY A 12 -20.73 29.09 -18.74
C GLY A 12 -19.80 29.64 -17.65
N LEU A 13 -20.24 30.64 -16.88
CA LEU A 13 -19.45 31.24 -15.80
C LEU A 13 -19.40 30.36 -14.53
N VAL A 14 -20.46 29.59 -14.24
CA VAL A 14 -20.48 28.63 -13.12
C VAL A 14 -19.61 27.40 -13.40
N LEU A 15 -19.46 26.99 -14.66
CA LEU A 15 -18.56 25.88 -15.05
C LEU A 15 -17.07 26.25 -14.98
N VAL A 16 -16.71 27.55 -15.00
CA VAL A 16 -15.32 28.01 -14.84
C VAL A 16 -14.94 28.19 -13.36
N LEU A 17 -15.92 28.28 -12.45
CA LEU A 17 -15.68 28.31 -11.00
C LEU A 17 -15.61 26.92 -10.34
N PHE A 18 -16.00 25.87 -11.08
CA PHE A 18 -15.74 24.47 -10.71
C PHE A 18 -14.52 23.88 -11.45
N GLY A 19 -13.63 24.75 -11.93
CA GLY A 19 -12.21 24.41 -12.01
C GLY A 19 -11.69 24.22 -10.60
N ALA A 20 -12.06 23.10 -9.97
CA ALA A 20 -11.29 22.56 -8.87
C ALA A 20 -9.86 22.55 -9.39
N ASN A 21 -9.03 23.41 -8.80
CA ASN A 21 -7.60 23.20 -8.81
C ASN A 21 -7.43 21.76 -8.35
N VAL A 22 -7.24 20.84 -9.30
CA VAL A 22 -6.52 19.61 -9.07
C VAL A 22 -5.11 20.11 -8.78
N THR A 23 -4.92 20.65 -7.58
CA THR A 23 -3.60 20.79 -6.99
C THR A 23 -3.06 19.37 -7.06
N ALA A 24 -2.02 19.18 -7.87
CA ALA A 24 -1.21 17.98 -7.81
C ALA A 24 -1.05 17.65 -6.33
N ASN A 25 -1.57 16.50 -5.88
CA ASN A 25 -1.59 16.16 -4.45
C ASN A 25 -0.17 16.31 -3.91
N GLU A 26 0.08 17.42 -3.24
CA GLU A 26 1.30 17.57 -2.45
C GLU A 26 1.18 16.54 -1.34
N TYR A 27 2.17 15.65 -1.26
CA TYR A 27 2.25 14.71 -0.17
C TYR A 27 2.36 15.49 1.14
N PRO A 28 1.76 15.00 2.24
CA PRO A 28 1.84 15.71 3.51
C PRO A 28 3.30 15.86 3.95
N ASP A 29 3.66 17.02 4.49
CA ASP A 29 4.93 17.21 5.17
C ASP A 29 4.87 16.57 6.56
N LEU A 30 5.63 15.51 6.74
CA LEU A 30 5.74 14.69 7.94
C LEU A 30 7.10 14.88 8.62
N THR A 31 7.73 16.05 8.46
CA THR A 31 8.98 16.38 9.16
C THR A 31 8.85 16.14 10.67
N GLY A 32 9.79 15.39 11.25
CA GLY A 32 9.79 15.05 12.68
C GLY A 32 8.97 13.81 13.04
N HIS A 33 8.22 13.24 12.11
CA HIS A 33 7.59 11.93 12.28
C HIS A 33 8.54 10.82 11.85
N ARG A 34 8.59 9.74 12.64
CA ARG A 34 9.35 8.53 12.34
C ARG A 34 8.42 7.32 12.35
N LEU A 35 8.48 6.51 11.30
CA LEU A 35 7.76 5.25 11.18
C LEU A 35 8.66 4.06 11.53
N VAL A 36 8.11 3.05 12.21
CA VAL A 36 8.73 1.73 12.40
C VAL A 36 7.99 0.72 11.54
N VAL A 37 8.68 0.13 10.57
CA VAL A 37 8.04 -0.73 9.56
C VAL A 37 8.57 -2.16 9.61
N TYR A 38 7.68 -3.14 9.72
CA TYR A 38 8.04 -4.55 9.56
C TYR A 38 7.85 -4.98 8.11
N ILE A 39 8.90 -5.51 7.49
CA ILE A 39 8.95 -5.85 6.06
C ILE A 39 8.93 -7.38 5.92
N SER A 40 7.98 -7.94 5.15
CA SER A 40 7.81 -9.40 5.00
C SER A 40 8.16 -9.98 3.62
N PHE A 41 8.41 -9.10 2.66
CA PHE A 41 8.94 -9.39 1.30
C PHE A 41 10.44 -9.11 1.19
N HIS A 42 11.01 -8.99 -0.03
CA HIS A 42 12.43 -8.75 -0.17
C HIS A 42 12.81 -7.36 0.33
N GLU A 43 13.89 -7.31 1.09
CA GLU A 43 14.30 -6.11 1.83
C GLU A 43 14.56 -4.92 0.90
N GLU A 44 15.18 -5.17 -0.25
CA GLU A 44 15.53 -4.09 -1.17
C GLU A 44 14.31 -3.39 -1.76
N GLU A 45 13.23 -4.13 -2.07
CA GLU A 45 11.99 -3.52 -2.55
C GLU A 45 11.33 -2.69 -1.46
N GLY A 46 11.21 -3.26 -0.25
CA GLY A 46 10.65 -2.54 0.90
C GLY A 46 11.42 -1.26 1.21
N ARG A 47 12.75 -1.32 1.27
CA ARG A 47 13.61 -0.14 1.50
C ARG A 47 13.46 0.90 0.39
N ARG A 48 13.34 0.50 -0.88
CA ARG A 48 13.11 1.43 -1.99
C ARG A 48 11.77 2.16 -1.85
N LEU A 49 10.71 1.47 -1.42
CA LEU A 49 9.41 2.09 -1.17
C LEU A 49 9.47 3.08 0.00
N LEU A 50 10.13 2.72 1.10
CA LEU A 50 10.28 3.60 2.26
C LEU A 50 11.13 4.84 1.95
N ASN A 51 12.21 4.70 1.15
CA ASN A 51 12.96 5.84 0.64
C ASN A 51 12.07 6.78 -0.17
N LEU A 52 11.30 6.24 -1.11
CA LEU A 52 10.41 7.06 -1.95
C LEU A 52 9.35 7.79 -1.11
N PHE A 53 8.82 7.13 -0.07
CA PHE A 53 7.89 7.75 0.87
C PHE A 53 8.58 8.88 1.66
N GLY A 54 9.77 8.63 2.20
CA GLY A 54 10.58 9.63 2.90
C GLY A 54 10.91 10.84 2.03
N ASP A 55 11.35 10.64 0.80
CA ASP A 55 11.67 11.74 -0.14
C ASP A 55 10.43 12.61 -0.46
N LYS A 56 9.26 11.99 -0.54
CA LYS A 56 8.00 12.68 -0.86
C LYS A 56 7.37 13.38 0.34
N THR A 57 7.56 12.86 1.55
CA THR A 57 6.85 13.32 2.76
C THR A 57 7.76 13.95 3.81
N LYS A 58 9.08 13.80 3.70
CA LYS A 58 10.08 14.13 4.74
C LYS A 58 9.95 13.33 6.04
N ALA A 59 9.16 12.26 6.06
CA ALA A 59 9.13 11.32 7.17
C ALA A 59 10.46 10.57 7.28
N ASP A 60 10.89 10.30 8.51
CA ASP A 60 11.97 9.37 8.80
C ASP A 60 11.39 7.95 8.98
N TYR A 61 12.23 6.92 8.84
CA TYR A 61 11.79 5.55 9.08
C TYR A 61 12.91 4.67 9.63
N THR A 62 12.52 3.69 10.43
CA THR A 62 13.31 2.48 10.69
C THR A 62 12.52 1.28 10.21
N TYR A 63 13.22 0.20 9.90
CA TYR A 63 12.57 -1.03 9.48
C TYR A 63 13.26 -2.25 10.05
N LEU A 64 12.50 -3.34 10.13
CA LEU A 64 13.00 -4.66 10.43
C LEU A 64 12.41 -5.65 9.43
N ARG A 65 13.28 -6.33 8.67
CA ARG A 65 12.86 -7.33 7.70
C ARG A 65 12.89 -8.72 8.33
N MET A 66 11.79 -9.46 8.18
CA MET A 66 11.69 -10.86 8.64
C MET A 66 10.66 -11.66 7.83
N PRO A 67 10.82 -13.00 7.70
CA PRO A 67 9.83 -13.86 7.05
C PRO A 67 8.46 -13.77 7.74
N SER A 68 7.37 -14.00 7.00
CA SER A 68 5.99 -13.77 7.49
C SER A 68 5.62 -14.56 8.74
N GLY A 69 6.09 -15.80 8.88
CA GLY A 69 5.82 -16.60 10.09
C GLY A 69 6.47 -16.02 11.36
N GLU A 70 7.70 -15.50 11.24
CA GLU A 70 8.39 -14.82 12.33
C GLU A 70 7.71 -13.47 12.65
N LEU A 71 7.31 -12.74 11.60
CA LEU A 71 6.59 -11.47 11.72
C LEU A 71 5.30 -11.63 12.53
N VAL A 72 4.47 -12.60 12.17
CA VAL A 72 3.20 -12.88 12.86
C VAL A 72 3.46 -13.18 14.34
N THR A 73 4.41 -14.08 14.62
CA THR A 73 4.77 -14.45 15.99
C THR A 73 5.23 -13.24 16.79
N ARG A 74 6.03 -12.37 16.18
CA ARG A 74 6.52 -11.16 16.81
C ARG A 74 5.39 -10.18 17.14
N VAL A 75 4.50 -9.89 16.19
CA VAL A 75 3.38 -8.97 16.40
C VAL A 75 2.47 -9.47 17.52
N ILE A 76 2.21 -10.78 17.58
CA ILE A 76 1.43 -11.40 18.68
C ILE A 76 2.13 -11.18 20.03
N ASN A 77 3.44 -11.39 20.10
CA ASN A 77 4.20 -11.21 21.34
C ASN A 77 4.32 -9.73 21.76
N GLU A 78 4.26 -8.80 20.82
CA GLU A 78 4.31 -7.36 21.06
C GLU A 78 2.91 -6.75 21.29
N ALA A 79 1.83 -7.53 21.28
CA ALA A 79 0.46 -7.02 21.30
C ALA A 79 0.14 -6.04 22.47
N SER A 80 0.73 -6.24 23.64
CA SER A 80 0.54 -5.36 24.80
C SER A 80 1.34 -4.05 24.73
N ALA A 81 2.36 -4.00 23.87
CA ALA A 81 3.22 -2.83 23.65
C ALA A 81 3.76 -2.83 22.20
N PRO A 82 2.91 -2.52 21.20
CA PRO A 82 3.29 -2.59 19.78
C PRO A 82 4.53 -1.73 19.48
N ARG A 83 5.43 -2.26 18.66
CA ARG A 83 6.67 -1.57 18.25
C ARG A 83 6.65 -1.05 16.82
N ALA A 84 5.86 -1.69 15.95
CA ALA A 84 5.73 -1.32 14.55
C ALA A 84 4.44 -0.56 14.31
N ASP A 85 4.51 0.42 13.41
CA ASP A 85 3.36 1.18 12.93
C ASP A 85 2.74 0.50 11.70
N ILE A 86 3.57 -0.16 10.87
CA ILE A 86 3.15 -0.73 9.59
C ILE A 86 3.77 -2.12 9.39
N ILE A 87 2.97 -3.06 8.91
CA ILE A 87 3.41 -4.31 8.30
C ILE A 87 3.36 -4.14 6.78
N LEU A 88 4.49 -4.30 6.11
CA LEU A 88 4.65 -4.08 4.67
C LEU A 88 4.98 -5.39 3.96
N GLY A 89 4.02 -5.84 3.16
CA GLY A 89 4.12 -7.04 2.34
C GLY A 89 3.98 -8.33 3.13
N GLY A 90 4.18 -9.46 2.44
CA GLY A 90 3.81 -10.78 2.95
C GLY A 90 2.46 -11.24 2.40
N PRO A 91 2.11 -12.52 2.58
CA PRO A 91 0.89 -13.08 2.04
C PRO A 91 -0.34 -12.61 2.84
N ALA A 92 -1.51 -12.61 2.17
CA ALA A 92 -2.75 -12.11 2.75
C ALA A 92 -3.23 -12.91 3.97
N ASP A 93 -2.94 -14.22 4.02
CA ASP A 93 -3.26 -15.10 5.14
C ASP A 93 -2.57 -14.70 6.45
N ALA A 94 -1.31 -14.24 6.38
CA ALA A 94 -0.59 -13.72 7.55
C ALA A 94 -1.28 -12.47 8.14
N HIS A 95 -1.73 -11.55 7.28
CA HIS A 95 -2.45 -10.36 7.70
C HIS A 95 -3.84 -10.71 8.22
N GLN A 96 -4.52 -11.66 7.57
CA GLN A 96 -5.82 -12.13 8.01
C GLN A 96 -5.76 -12.79 9.39
N LEU A 97 -4.69 -13.55 9.68
CA LEU A 97 -4.48 -14.14 11.00
C LEU A 97 -4.36 -13.05 12.08
N LEU A 98 -3.56 -12.01 11.83
CA LEU A 98 -3.43 -10.87 12.76
C LEU A 98 -4.74 -10.08 12.92
N ALA A 99 -5.48 -9.89 11.82
CA ALA A 99 -6.81 -9.25 11.86
C ALA A 99 -7.79 -10.04 12.72
N ASN A 100 -7.82 -11.37 12.57
CA ASN A 100 -8.69 -12.25 13.38
C ASN A 100 -8.35 -12.22 14.88
N GLN A 101 -7.11 -11.84 15.24
CA GLN A 101 -6.69 -11.64 16.63
C GLN A 101 -6.92 -10.20 17.13
N GLY A 102 -7.47 -9.32 16.31
CA GLY A 102 -7.69 -7.92 16.68
C GLY A 102 -6.41 -7.09 16.80
N LEU A 103 -5.33 -7.51 16.14
CA LEU A 103 -4.00 -6.88 16.24
C LEU A 103 -3.73 -5.86 15.13
N LEU A 104 -4.67 -5.68 14.20
CA LEU A 104 -4.58 -4.70 13.12
C LEU A 104 -5.65 -3.62 13.27
N GLU A 105 -5.27 -2.38 12.96
CA GLU A 105 -6.21 -1.27 12.86
C GLU A 105 -6.93 -1.30 11.50
N ARG A 106 -8.19 -0.87 11.47
CA ARG A 106 -8.93 -0.73 10.22
C ARG A 106 -8.49 0.54 9.51
N TYR A 107 -8.08 0.41 8.25
CA TYR A 107 -7.71 1.54 7.42
C TYR A 107 -8.06 1.28 5.95
N ASP A 108 -8.79 2.23 5.35
CA ASP A 108 -9.18 2.20 3.94
C ASP A 108 -8.42 3.33 3.21
N PRO A 109 -7.27 3.03 2.58
CA PRO A 109 -6.48 4.06 1.92
C PRO A 109 -7.23 4.57 0.68
N PRO A 110 -7.19 5.88 0.36
CA PRO A 110 -7.87 6.42 -0.83
C PRO A 110 -7.48 5.72 -2.14
N SER A 111 -6.27 5.18 -2.23
CA SER A 111 -5.78 4.41 -3.38
C SER A 111 -6.41 3.02 -3.53
N ALA A 112 -7.06 2.48 -2.49
CA ALA A 112 -7.73 1.17 -2.53
C ALA A 112 -8.89 1.10 -3.54
N VAL A 113 -9.40 2.25 -3.99
CA VAL A 113 -10.40 2.33 -5.08
C VAL A 113 -9.89 1.71 -6.38
N ALA A 114 -8.57 1.71 -6.61
CA ALA A 114 -7.95 1.15 -7.81
C ALA A 114 -7.64 -0.36 -7.67
N ILE A 115 -7.86 -0.94 -6.49
CA ILE A 115 -7.52 -2.34 -6.20
C ILE A 115 -8.82 -3.17 -6.27
N PRO A 116 -8.85 -4.27 -7.06
CA PRO A 116 -9.97 -5.21 -7.11
C PRO A 116 -10.39 -5.73 -5.72
N GLU A 117 -11.68 -5.99 -5.52
CA GLU A 117 -12.23 -6.41 -4.21
C GLU A 117 -11.63 -7.72 -3.69
N GLU A 118 -11.31 -8.65 -4.58
CA GLU A 118 -10.68 -9.93 -4.24
C GLU A 118 -9.27 -9.80 -3.64
N PHE A 119 -8.63 -8.63 -3.78
CA PHE A 119 -7.29 -8.35 -3.25
C PHE A 119 -7.31 -7.44 -2.02
N LYS A 120 -8.47 -7.26 -1.39
CA LYS A 120 -8.66 -6.46 -0.18
C LYS A 120 -9.35 -7.26 0.90
N ASN A 121 -9.10 -6.92 2.16
CA ASN A 121 -9.92 -7.39 3.25
C ASN A 121 -11.28 -6.65 3.25
N PRO A 122 -12.43 -7.33 3.27
CA PRO A 122 -13.74 -6.66 3.29
C PRO A 122 -13.97 -5.80 4.54
N ASP A 123 -13.32 -6.13 5.66
CA ASP A 123 -13.38 -5.38 6.91
C ASP A 123 -12.30 -4.29 7.04
N ARG A 124 -11.49 -4.09 5.99
CA ARG A 124 -10.46 -3.05 5.86
C ARG A 124 -9.30 -3.17 6.86
N TYR A 125 -8.97 -4.37 7.32
CA TYR A 125 -7.78 -4.60 8.16
C TYR A 125 -6.47 -4.69 7.38
N TRP A 126 -6.53 -5.01 6.09
CA TRP A 126 -5.38 -5.04 5.20
C TRP A 126 -5.81 -4.78 3.75
N THR A 127 -4.88 -4.25 2.95
CA THR A 127 -5.08 -3.95 1.52
C THR A 127 -3.91 -4.52 0.73
N GLY A 128 -4.17 -5.24 -0.37
CA GLY A 128 -3.13 -5.81 -1.20
C GLY A 128 -2.29 -4.74 -1.90
N ILE A 129 -0.96 -4.91 -1.91
CA ILE A 129 -0.02 -3.94 -2.52
C ILE A 129 0.81 -4.52 -3.68
N TYR A 130 0.86 -5.84 -3.80
CA TYR A 130 1.48 -6.55 -4.93
C TYR A 130 0.86 -7.94 -5.08
N LEU A 131 1.05 -8.55 -6.25
CA LEU A 131 0.77 -9.97 -6.49
C LEU A 131 2.08 -10.70 -6.72
N GLY A 132 2.34 -11.76 -5.95
CA GLY A 132 3.51 -12.61 -6.08
C GLY A 132 3.10 -13.99 -6.60
N PRO A 133 3.15 -14.26 -7.91
CA PRO A 133 2.86 -15.58 -8.44
C PRO A 133 3.92 -16.58 -7.96
N ILE A 134 3.47 -17.71 -7.40
CA ILE A 134 4.33 -18.83 -7.06
C ILE A 134 4.43 -19.73 -8.28
N ALA A 135 5.65 -19.94 -8.77
CA ALA A 135 5.92 -20.74 -9.96
C ALA A 135 7.13 -21.65 -9.75
N ILE A 136 7.16 -22.75 -10.52
CA ILE A 136 8.36 -23.59 -10.65
C ILE A 136 9.27 -22.92 -11.67
N VAL A 137 10.48 -22.56 -11.25
CA VAL A 137 11.50 -21.98 -12.13
C VAL A 137 12.47 -23.08 -12.55
N VAL A 138 12.65 -23.26 -13.86
CA VAL A 138 13.53 -24.27 -14.44
C VAL A 138 14.74 -23.61 -15.07
N ASN A 139 15.94 -24.16 -14.79
CA ASN A 139 17.14 -23.79 -15.54
C ASN A 139 17.08 -24.46 -16.92
N GLU A 140 16.76 -23.69 -17.96
CA GLU A 140 16.58 -24.22 -19.31
C GLU A 140 17.81 -24.93 -19.87
N ASN A 141 19.01 -24.40 -19.61
CA ASN A 141 20.26 -24.97 -20.12
C ASN A 141 20.50 -26.36 -19.51
N ARG A 142 20.27 -26.50 -18.20
CA ARG A 142 20.37 -27.78 -17.52
C ARG A 142 19.26 -28.72 -17.97
N TRP A 143 18.04 -28.22 -18.10
CA TRP A 143 16.90 -29.02 -18.56
C TRP A 143 17.15 -29.63 -19.93
N LYS A 144 17.61 -28.83 -20.90
CA LYS A 144 17.93 -29.30 -22.26
C LYS A 144 19.06 -30.33 -22.27
N LYS A 145 20.08 -30.17 -21.41
CA LYS A 145 21.21 -31.11 -21.33
C LYS A 145 20.81 -32.47 -20.73
N GLU A 146 19.97 -32.47 -19.70
CA GLU A 146 19.68 -33.68 -18.91
C GLU A 146 18.36 -34.36 -19.33
N PHE A 147 17.42 -33.64 -19.95
CA PHE A 147 16.03 -34.11 -20.14
C PHE A 147 15.39 -33.79 -21.50
N ALA A 148 16.05 -33.05 -22.41
CA ALA A 148 15.48 -32.90 -23.76
C ALA A 148 15.81 -34.14 -24.59
N GLU A 149 14.77 -34.80 -25.11
CA GLU A 149 14.87 -35.86 -26.13
C GLU A 149 15.39 -35.30 -27.47
#